data_AF-A0A060CHL4-F1
#
_entry.id   AF-A0A060CHL4-F1
#
_cell.length_a   1.000
_cell.length_b   1.000
_cell.length_c   1.000
_cell.angle_alpha   90.00
_cell.angle_beta   90.00
_cell.angle_gamma   90.00
#
_symmetry.space_group_name_H-M   'P 1'
#
loop_
_entity.id
_entity.type
_entity.pdbx_description
1 polymer ?
#
loop_
_entity_poly.entity_id
_entity_poly.type
_entity_poly.pdbx_seq_one_letter_code
_entity_poly.pdbx_strand_id
1 'polypeptide(L)'
;GEDGLRVGKATENVVIRNCLARKGHGGVTCGSETAGMIKNLYVHDCVFDQTNVGIRFKTRRPRGGGGENLYYENIRLNQTGKAFEWDMLGGAQYVGDLASRLPKKTSECINTYV
;
A
#
# COMPACT_ATOMS: atom_id res chain seq x y z
N GLY A 1 7.00 1.49 -12.92
CA GLY A 1 8.19 0.97 -13.59
C GLY A 1 8.22 1.55 -14.97
N GLU A 2 9.34 1.47 -15.67
CA GLU A 2 9.45 1.98 -17.05
C GLU A 2 8.35 1.40 -17.95
N ASP A 3 8.05 0.10 -17.81
CA ASP A 3 6.95 -0.55 -18.53
C ASP A 3 5.57 0.00 -18.15
N GLY A 4 5.31 0.23 -16.85
CA GLY A 4 4.07 0.84 -16.38
C GLY A 4 3.89 2.29 -16.83
N LEU A 5 4.98 3.06 -16.94
CA LEU A 5 4.97 4.43 -17.49
C LEU A 5 4.72 4.41 -19.00
N ARG A 6 5.36 3.47 -19.72
CA ARG A 6 5.18 3.25 -21.15
C ARG A 6 3.75 2.89 -21.50
N VAL A 7 3.12 1.99 -20.72
CA VAL A 7 1.72 1.62 -20.92
C VAL A 7 0.79 2.75 -20.48
N GLY A 8 1.10 3.45 -19.39
CA GLY A 8 0.38 4.65 -18.94
C GLY A 8 -1.09 4.41 -18.62
N LYS A 9 -1.50 3.16 -18.40
CA LYS A 9 -2.89 2.77 -18.17
C LYS A 9 -3.14 2.56 -16.69
N ALA A 10 -4.10 3.31 -16.15
CA ALA A 10 -4.52 3.17 -14.77
C ALA A 10 -5.32 1.89 -14.54
N THR A 11 -5.18 1.33 -13.34
CA THR A 11 -6.24 0.50 -12.77
C THR A 11 -7.26 1.45 -12.17
N GLU A 12 -8.47 1.48 -12.72
CA GLU A 12 -9.48 2.46 -12.31
C GLU A 12 -10.89 1.90 -12.19
N ASN A 13 -11.71 2.52 -11.32
CA ASN A 13 -13.11 2.20 -11.09
C ASN A 13 -13.32 0.76 -10.58
N VAL A 14 -12.64 0.44 -9.47
CA VAL A 14 -12.62 -0.90 -8.89
C VAL A 14 -13.44 -0.92 -7.61
N VAL A 15 -14.30 -1.93 -7.45
CA VAL A 15 -15.04 -2.20 -6.21
C VAL A 15 -14.62 -3.55 -5.64
N ILE A 16 -14.25 -3.58 -4.37
CA ILE A 16 -13.97 -4.80 -3.60
C ILE A 16 -14.96 -4.84 -2.45
N ARG A 17 -15.85 -5.84 -2.42
CA ARG A 17 -16.89 -5.90 -1.39
C ARG A 17 -17.25 -7.30 -0.96
N ASN A 18 -17.76 -7.43 0.27
CA ASN A 18 -18.27 -8.68 0.84
C ASN A 18 -17.22 -9.81 0.84
N CYS A 19 -15.95 -9.45 1.06
CA CYS A 19 -14.82 -10.37 0.96
C CYS A 19 -14.26 -10.74 2.34
N LEU A 20 -13.83 -12.00 2.49
CA LEU A 20 -13.02 -12.48 3.61
C LEU A 20 -11.59 -12.73 3.14
N ALA A 21 -10.65 -11.90 3.57
CA ALA A 21 -9.23 -12.19 3.42
C ALA A 21 -8.74 -12.91 4.68
N ARG A 22 -8.13 -14.09 4.52
CA ARG A 22 -7.55 -14.87 5.63
C ARG A 22 -6.03 -14.72 5.65
N LYS A 23 -5.34 -15.47 6.53
CA LYS A 23 -3.87 -15.49 6.68
C LYS A 23 -3.13 -15.28 5.35
N GLY A 24 -2.41 -14.16 5.26
CA GLY A 24 -1.73 -13.71 4.05
C GLY A 24 -1.03 -12.36 4.24
N HIS A 25 -0.27 -11.92 3.24
CA HIS A 25 0.56 -10.71 3.36
C HIS A 25 -0.21 -9.39 3.53
N GLY A 26 -1.47 -9.36 3.11
CA GLY A 26 -2.32 -8.16 3.15
C GLY A 26 -3.78 -8.53 3.01
N GLY A 27 -4.69 -7.79 3.65
CA GLY A 27 -6.13 -7.89 3.39
C GLY A 27 -6.47 -7.35 2.00
N VAL A 28 -6.19 -6.07 1.77
CA VAL A 28 -6.14 -5.47 0.43
C VAL A 28 -4.78 -4.78 0.24
N THR A 29 -4.12 -5.07 -0.88
CA THR A 29 -2.82 -4.49 -1.23
C THR A 29 -2.88 -3.80 -2.58
N CYS A 30 -2.50 -2.53 -2.62
CA CYS A 30 -2.31 -1.74 -3.84
C CYS A 30 -0.83 -1.70 -4.22
N GLY A 31 -0.51 -2.00 -5.49
CA GLY A 31 0.85 -2.05 -6.04
C GLY A 31 1.40 -3.48 -6.15
N SER A 32 2.70 -3.72 -6.40
CA SER A 32 3.84 -2.80 -6.34
C SER A 32 4.09 -1.94 -7.58
N GLU A 33 3.36 -2.20 -8.66
CA GLU A 33 3.43 -1.38 -9.87
C GLU A 33 2.35 -0.30 -9.79
N THR A 34 2.78 0.96 -9.78
CA THR A 34 1.93 2.12 -9.52
C THR A 34 2.12 3.24 -10.54
N ALA A 35 3.02 3.06 -11.52
CA ALA A 35 3.34 4.09 -12.51
C ALA A 35 2.12 4.55 -13.31
N GLY A 36 1.21 3.63 -13.65
CA GLY A 36 -0.04 3.93 -14.36
C GLY A 36 -1.12 4.57 -13.50
N MET A 37 -0.91 4.72 -12.18
CA MET A 37 -1.90 5.10 -11.16
C MET A 37 -2.94 4.02 -10.83
N ILE A 38 -3.48 4.12 -9.62
CA ILE A 38 -4.66 3.39 -9.14
C ILE A 38 -5.73 4.43 -8.79
N LYS A 39 -6.86 4.46 -9.49
CA LYS A 39 -7.87 5.52 -9.35
C LYS A 39 -9.24 4.96 -8.98
N ASN A 40 -9.98 5.65 -8.13
CA ASN A 40 -11.38 5.32 -7.82
C ASN A 40 -11.54 3.86 -7.36
N LEU A 41 -10.83 3.50 -6.27
CA LEU A 41 -10.97 2.20 -5.61
C LEU A 41 -11.95 2.36 -4.45
N TYR A 42 -12.97 1.52 -4.38
CA TYR A 42 -13.87 1.45 -3.23
C TYR A 42 -13.87 0.05 -2.63
N VAL A 43 -13.37 -0.06 -1.41
CA VAL A 43 -13.33 -1.31 -0.65
C VAL A 43 -14.33 -1.19 0.49
N HIS A 44 -15.32 -2.06 0.56
CA HIS A 44 -16.32 -1.99 1.62
C HIS A 44 -16.83 -3.34 2.09
N ASP A 45 -17.37 -3.39 3.31
CA ASP A 45 -18.01 -4.60 3.88
C ASP A 45 -17.10 -5.84 3.83
N CYS A 46 -15.83 -5.68 4.20
CA CYS A 46 -14.85 -6.77 4.17
C CYS A 46 -14.37 -7.17 5.57
N VAL A 47 -13.92 -8.41 5.70
CA VAL A 47 -13.26 -8.94 6.90
C VAL A 47 -11.85 -9.38 6.54
N PHE A 48 -10.85 -8.80 7.20
CA PHE A 48 -9.44 -9.21 7.05
C PHE A 48 -8.99 -9.88 8.34
N ASP A 49 -8.89 -11.21 8.30
CA ASP A 49 -8.65 -12.08 9.46
C ASP A 49 -7.27 -12.76 9.40
N GLN A 50 -6.47 -12.50 10.42
CA GLN A 50 -5.09 -12.97 10.59
C GLN A 50 -4.12 -12.60 9.45
N THR A 51 -4.41 -11.55 8.68
CA THR A 51 -3.49 -11.00 7.69
C THR A 51 -2.32 -10.26 8.36
N ASN A 52 -1.16 -10.23 7.72
CA ASN A 52 0.03 -9.53 8.23
C ASN A 52 -0.18 -8.01 8.22
N VAL A 53 -0.86 -7.50 7.20
CA VAL A 53 -1.26 -6.09 7.08
C VAL A 53 -2.73 -6.03 6.71
N GLY A 54 -3.49 -5.09 7.27
CA GLY A 54 -4.89 -4.90 6.90
C GLY A 54 -4.99 -4.27 5.51
N ILE A 55 -4.70 -2.97 5.44
CA ILE A 55 -4.66 -2.21 4.20
C ILE A 55 -3.22 -1.84 3.90
N ARG A 56 -2.75 -2.23 2.71
CA ARG A 56 -1.37 -2.05 2.31
C ARG A 56 -1.27 -1.27 1.01
N PHE A 57 -0.41 -0.27 1.00
CA PHE A 57 0.05 0.36 -0.21
C PHE A 57 1.55 0.12 -0.34
N LYS A 58 1.99 -0.38 -1.49
CA LYS A 58 3.41 -0.64 -1.73
C LYS A 58 3.82 -0.15 -3.12
N THR A 59 4.99 0.46 -3.22
CA THR A 59 5.65 0.73 -4.51
C THR A 59 7.17 0.71 -4.34
N ARG A 60 7.89 1.21 -5.33
CA ARG A 60 9.34 1.41 -5.32
C ARG A 60 9.61 2.83 -5.78
N ARG A 61 10.61 3.50 -5.19
CA ARG A 61 10.95 4.89 -5.51
C ARG A 61 11.07 5.17 -7.02
N PRO A 62 11.71 4.32 -7.86
CA PRO A 62 11.80 4.56 -9.30
C PRO A 62 10.48 4.45 -10.07
N ARG A 63 9.44 3.84 -9.50
CA ARG A 63 8.18 3.60 -10.21
C ARG A 63 7.26 4.81 -10.21
N GLY A 64 7.40 5.71 -9.23
CA GLY A 64 6.52 6.85 -9.08
C GLY A 64 5.04 6.47 -9.07
N GLY A 65 4.21 7.38 -9.56
CA GLY A 65 2.75 7.24 -9.55
C GLY A 65 2.20 7.11 -8.15
N GLY A 66 1.14 6.34 -7.98
CA GLY A 66 0.47 6.20 -6.70
C GLY A 66 -0.98 5.82 -6.86
N GLY A 67 -1.83 6.37 -6.01
CA GLY A 67 -3.26 6.24 -6.17
C GLY A 67 -4.02 7.46 -5.70
N GLU A 68 -5.23 7.58 -6.23
CA GLU A 68 -6.13 8.72 -6.09
C GLU A 68 -7.55 8.19 -5.85
N ASN A 69 -8.29 8.81 -4.93
CA ASN A 69 -9.67 8.40 -4.59
C ASN A 69 -9.77 6.92 -4.19
N LEU A 70 -9.02 6.51 -3.16
CA LEU A 70 -9.13 5.16 -2.58
C LEU A 70 -9.93 5.24 -1.28
N TYR A 71 -11.13 4.67 -1.30
CA TYR A 71 -12.07 4.64 -0.18
C TYR A 71 -12.11 3.24 0.43
N TYR A 72 -12.02 3.18 1.77
CA TYR A 72 -12.14 1.96 2.56
C TYR A 72 -13.20 2.19 3.64
N GLU A 73 -14.27 1.41 3.63
CA GLU A 73 -15.42 1.59 4.51
C GLU A 73 -15.88 0.28 5.13
N ASN A 74 -16.33 0.29 6.38
CA ASN A 74 -16.85 -0.90 7.07
C ASN A 74 -15.94 -2.13 6.93
N ILE A 75 -14.66 -1.98 7.29
CA ILE A 75 -13.68 -3.06 7.23
C ILE A 75 -13.40 -3.57 8.63
N ARG A 76 -13.67 -4.87 8.88
CA ARG A 76 -13.26 -5.52 10.13
C ARG A 76 -11.83 -6.02 10.00
N LEU A 77 -10.93 -5.45 10.80
CA LEU A 77 -9.52 -5.83 10.83
C LEU A 77 -9.20 -6.67 12.07
N ASN A 78 -8.69 -7.89 11.85
CA ASN A 78 -8.05 -8.72 12.88
C ASN A 78 -6.66 -9.13 12.38
N GLN A 79 -5.65 -8.27 12.59
CA GLN A 79 -4.33 -8.41 11.97
C GLN A 79 -3.32 -9.06 12.91
N THR A 80 -2.32 -9.74 12.34
CA THR A 80 -1.14 -10.22 13.10
C THR A 80 0.00 -9.21 13.14
N GLY A 81 -0.02 -8.20 12.26
CA GLY A 81 0.99 -7.14 12.18
C GLY A 81 0.36 -5.74 12.22
N LYS A 82 0.40 -5.03 11.09
CA LYS A 82 -0.02 -3.62 11.02
C LYS A 82 -1.45 -3.49 10.51
N ALA A 83 -2.26 -2.61 11.11
CA ALA A 83 -3.56 -2.26 10.54
C ALA A 83 -3.41 -1.64 9.15
N PHE A 84 -2.44 -0.72 9.01
CA PHE A 84 -2.13 -0.05 7.76
C PHE A 84 -0.63 0.04 7.50
N GLU A 85 -0.21 -0.08 6.25
CA GLU A 85 1.18 0.13 5.85
C GLU A 85 1.29 0.82 4.48
N TRP A 86 2.02 1.93 4.43
CA TRP A 86 2.46 2.57 3.18
C TRP A 86 3.97 2.43 3.04
N ASP A 87 4.41 1.48 2.21
CA ASP A 87 5.80 1.33 1.79
C ASP A 87 6.00 1.93 0.40
N MET A 88 6.42 3.19 0.36
CA MET A 88 6.60 3.95 -0.89
C MET A 88 8.03 3.97 -1.40
N LEU A 89 8.99 3.43 -0.63
CA LEU A 89 10.41 3.47 -0.98
C LEU A 89 10.83 2.19 -1.71
N GLY A 90 10.28 1.06 -1.27
CA GLY A 90 10.73 -0.26 -1.68
C GLY A 90 11.99 -0.68 -0.92
N GLY A 91 12.14 -1.99 -0.70
CA GLY A 91 13.30 -2.53 0.02
C GLY A 91 14.62 -2.38 -0.74
N ALA A 92 15.72 -2.24 0.01
CA ALA A 92 17.08 -2.10 -0.54
C ALA A 92 17.47 -3.22 -1.52
N GLN A 93 16.96 -4.43 -1.31
CA GLN A 93 17.11 -5.55 -2.24
C GLN A 93 16.67 -5.21 -3.67
N TYR A 94 15.70 -4.33 -3.84
CA TYR A 94 15.09 -4.04 -5.15
C TYR A 94 15.47 -2.69 -5.74
N VAL A 95 15.91 -1.74 -4.92
CA VAL A 95 16.18 -0.36 -5.35
C VAL A 95 17.53 0.19 -4.84
N GLY A 96 18.33 -0.62 -4.15
CA GLY A 96 19.62 -0.22 -3.59
C GLY A 96 19.48 0.99 -2.66
N ASP A 97 20.36 1.96 -2.87
CA ASP A 97 20.44 3.18 -2.05
C ASP A 97 19.16 4.02 -2.06
N LEU A 98 18.31 3.86 -3.09
CA LEU A 98 17.01 4.55 -3.19
C LEU A 98 16.01 4.09 -2.12
N ALA A 99 16.25 2.96 -1.44
CA ALA A 99 15.47 2.53 -0.29
C ALA A 99 15.70 3.42 0.94
N SER A 100 16.79 4.19 0.95
CA SER A 100 17.14 5.05 2.07
C SER A 100 16.12 6.17 2.22
N ARG A 101 15.72 6.44 3.46
CA ARG A 101 14.89 7.60 3.80
C ARG A 101 15.80 8.77 4.16
N LEU A 102 15.60 9.91 3.50
CA LEU A 102 16.33 11.16 3.76
C LEU A 102 15.35 12.28 4.14
N PRO A 103 15.65 13.09 5.16
CA PRO A 103 16.77 12.91 6.10
C PRO A 103 16.65 11.59 6.88
N LYS A 104 17.80 10.99 7.26
CA LYS A 104 17.79 9.79 8.11
C LYS A 104 17.03 10.17 9.38
N LYS A 105 16.07 9.35 9.81
CA LYS A 105 15.39 9.57 11.09
C LYS A 105 16.46 9.64 12.18
N THR A 106 16.65 10.80 12.78
CA THR A 106 17.42 10.94 14.01
C THR A 106 16.58 10.36 15.16
N SER A 107 17.25 9.79 16.17
CA SER A 107 16.64 9.14 17.32
C SER A 107 15.77 10.07 18.18
N GLU A 108 15.77 11.38 17.92
CA GLU A 108 15.07 12.40 18.72
C GLU A 108 13.58 12.53 18.39
N CYS A 109 13.11 12.09 17.23
CA CYS A 109 11.72 12.32 16.79
C CYS A 109 10.70 11.24 17.22
N ILE A 110 11.02 10.36 18.18
CA ILE A 110 10.19 9.18 18.51
C ILE A 110 9.28 9.39 19.75
N ASN A 111 9.33 10.56 20.40
CA ASN A 111 8.59 10.80 21.66
C ASN A 111 7.35 11.69 21.55
N THR A 112 6.72 11.83 20.39
CA THR A 112 5.41 12.50 20.29
C THR A 112 4.35 11.49 19.90
N TYR A 113 3.83 10.78 20.90
CA TYR A 113 2.51 10.16 20.81
C TYR A 113 1.48 11.27 21.08
N VAL A 114 0.57 11.46 20.12
CA VAL A 114 -0.72 12.14 20.32
C VAL A 114 -1.77 11.04 20.40
#